data_AF-A0A1B3WSE3-F1
#
_entry.id   AF-A0A1B3WSE3-F1
#
_cell.length_a   1.000
_cell.length_b   1.000
_cell.length_c   1.000
_cell.angle_alpha   90.00
_cell.angle_beta   90.00
_cell.angle_gamma   90.00
#
_symmetry.space_group_name_H-M   'P 1'
#
loop_
_entity.id
_entity.type
_entity.pdbx_description
1 polymer ?
#
loop_
_entity_poly.entity_id
_entity_poly.type
_entity_poly.pdbx_seq_one_letter_code
_entity_poly.pdbx_strand_id
1 'polypeptide(L)'
;MFHKVKAVSALPNYRLSVQFAEGLTKIYHVAPLFAKWPAFRALENEPELFSSVTVDTGGHGIIWNDDIDLSCNELFENGETIRTPFDGLIAFTDATQLWGLNESTLRKAISYGKLVNGVDACKYGKQWVISTEAMKREYGLPGPNQQ
;
A
#
# COMPACT_ATOMS: atom_id res chain seq x y z
N MET A 1 -7.07 -12.89 -0.10
CA MET A 1 -7.14 -11.50 0.40
C MET A 1 -6.70 -10.62 -0.75
N PHE A 2 -7.31 -9.45 -0.97
CA PHE A 2 -6.99 -8.63 -2.12
C PHE A 2 -6.06 -7.49 -1.67
N HIS A 3 -4.77 -7.63 -1.99
CA HIS A 3 -3.77 -6.60 -1.70
C HIS A 3 -3.87 -5.48 -2.71
N LYS A 4 -3.59 -4.25 -2.29
CA LYS A 4 -3.61 -3.09 -3.18
C LYS A 4 -2.37 -2.25 -2.98
N VAL A 5 -1.60 -2.05 -4.04
CA VAL A 5 -0.45 -1.16 -4.04
C VAL A 5 -0.93 0.29 -4.06
N LYS A 6 -0.38 1.10 -3.17
CA LYS A 6 -0.67 2.54 -3.04
C LYS A 6 0.44 3.40 -3.59
N ALA A 7 1.67 2.99 -3.34
CA ALA A 7 2.86 3.68 -3.82
C ALA A 7 3.98 2.68 -4.05
N VAL A 8 4.85 3.03 -4.98
CA VAL A 8 6.10 2.32 -5.23
C VAL A 8 7.22 3.33 -5.38
N SER A 9 8.41 2.98 -4.92
CA SER A 9 9.61 3.78 -5.13
C SER A 9 10.78 2.86 -5.46
N ALA A 10 11.48 3.19 -6.55
CA ALA A 10 12.72 2.53 -6.90
C ALA A 10 13.84 2.92 -5.91
N LEU A 11 14.58 1.91 -5.45
CA LEU A 11 15.70 2.04 -4.54
C LEU A 11 16.97 1.44 -5.16
N PRO A 12 18.16 1.80 -4.66
CA PRO A 12 19.41 1.19 -5.10
C PRO A 12 19.42 -0.34 -4.96
N ASN A 13 20.21 -0.99 -5.82
CA ASN A 13 20.35 -2.45 -5.93
C ASN A 13 19.07 -3.18 -6.37
N TYR A 14 18.33 -2.57 -7.30
CA TYR A 14 17.10 -3.13 -7.88
C TYR A 14 16.05 -3.53 -6.84
N ARG A 15 15.93 -2.69 -5.81
CA ARG A 15 14.94 -2.85 -4.75
C ARG A 15 13.78 -1.91 -4.99
N LEU A 16 12.60 -2.36 -4.65
CA LEU A 16 11.39 -1.55 -4.65
C LEU A 16 10.88 -1.42 -3.23
N SER A 17 10.60 -0.19 -2.81
CA SER A 17 9.77 0.06 -1.64
C SER A 17 8.32 0.13 -2.09
N VAL A 18 7.51 -0.84 -1.68
CA VAL A 18 6.11 -0.98 -2.08
C VAL A 18 5.24 -0.75 -0.85
N GLN A 19 4.40 0.28 -0.90
CA GLN A 19 3.42 0.58 0.15
C GLN A 19 2.06 0.03 -0.25
N PHE A 20 1.40 -0.63 0.68
CA PHE A 20 0.09 -1.24 0.47
C PHE A 20 -1.02 -0.51 1.23
N ALA A 21 -2.26 -0.66 0.77
CA ALA A 21 -3.45 -0.02 1.33
C ALA A 21 -3.72 -0.45 2.78
N GLU A 22 -3.21 -1.62 3.20
CA GLU A 22 -3.26 -2.10 4.58
C GLU A 22 -2.35 -1.32 5.54
N GLY A 23 -1.59 -0.33 5.06
CA GLY A 23 -0.68 0.46 5.86
C GLY A 23 0.61 -0.29 6.20
N LEU A 24 1.11 -1.09 5.27
CA LEU A 24 2.37 -1.81 5.43
C LEU A 24 3.27 -1.58 4.22
N THR A 25 4.58 -1.66 4.47
CA THR A 25 5.60 -1.48 3.45
C THR A 25 6.42 -2.77 3.27
N LYS A 26 6.71 -3.11 2.03
CA LYS A 26 7.60 -4.23 1.68
C LYS A 26 8.74 -3.78 0.81
N ILE A 27 9.90 -4.40 1.01
CA ILE A 27 11.02 -4.34 0.10
C ILE A 27 10.98 -5.55 -0.83
N TYR A 28 10.88 -5.30 -2.13
CA TYR A 28 10.92 -6.35 -3.14
C TYR A 28 12.23 -6.26 -3.93
N HIS A 29 12.91 -7.39 -4.09
CA HIS A 29 14.13 -7.49 -4.88
C HIS A 29 13.82 -7.95 -6.30
N VAL A 30 14.07 -7.09 -7.29
CA VAL A 30 13.79 -7.39 -8.70
C VAL A 30 14.91 -8.20 -9.36
N ALA A 31 16.14 -8.10 -8.87
CA ALA A 31 17.31 -8.75 -9.47
C ALA A 31 17.16 -10.27 -9.75
N PRO A 32 16.53 -11.09 -8.87
CA PRO A 32 16.30 -12.51 -9.18
C PRO A 32 15.46 -12.75 -10.44
N LEU A 33 14.62 -11.79 -10.84
CA LEU A 33 13.79 -11.91 -12.03
C LEU A 33 14.60 -11.81 -13.32
N PHE A 34 15.77 -11.18 -13.31
CA PHE A 34 16.63 -11.04 -14.51
C PHE A 34 17.10 -12.41 -15.04
N ALA A 35 17.34 -13.35 -14.13
CA ALA A 35 17.71 -14.72 -14.48
C ALA A 35 16.50 -15.57 -14.86
N LYS A 36 15.32 -15.28 -14.29
CA LYS A 36 14.10 -16.07 -14.48
C LYS A 36 13.37 -15.70 -15.78
N TRP A 37 13.32 -14.41 -16.11
CA TRP A 37 12.53 -13.88 -17.21
C TRP A 37 13.38 -12.95 -18.08
N PRO A 38 13.65 -13.30 -19.35
CA PRO A 38 14.49 -12.50 -20.24
C PRO A 38 14.05 -11.04 -20.39
N ALA A 39 12.75 -10.76 -20.32
CA ALA A 39 12.19 -9.40 -20.43
C ALA A 39 12.67 -8.47 -19.30
N PHE A 40 12.84 -9.00 -18.09
CA PHE A 40 13.25 -8.21 -16.93
C PHE A 40 14.71 -7.75 -17.00
N ARG A 41 15.54 -8.30 -17.90
CA ARG A 41 16.92 -7.82 -18.11
C ARG A 41 16.97 -6.40 -18.66
N ALA A 42 15.90 -5.91 -19.28
CA ALA A 42 15.82 -4.50 -19.67
C ALA A 42 16.00 -3.57 -18.47
N LEU A 43 15.45 -3.94 -17.29
CA LEU A 43 15.58 -3.16 -16.06
C LEU A 43 17.03 -3.12 -15.51
N GLU A 44 17.85 -4.13 -15.83
CA GLU A 44 19.27 -4.17 -15.44
C GLU A 44 20.12 -3.27 -16.35
N ASN A 45 19.82 -3.28 -17.64
CA ASN A 45 20.60 -2.54 -18.64
C ASN A 45 20.20 -1.06 -18.72
N GLU A 46 18.97 -0.73 -18.31
CA GLU A 46 18.39 0.61 -18.42
C GLU A 46 17.91 1.11 -17.03
N PRO A 47 18.79 1.77 -16.25
CA PRO A 47 18.45 2.24 -14.91
C PRO A 47 17.29 3.25 -14.87
N GLU A 48 17.12 4.03 -15.96
CA GLU A 48 16.00 4.95 -16.12
C GLU A 48 14.67 4.20 -16.24
N LEU A 49 14.65 3.08 -16.97
CA LEU A 49 13.50 2.21 -17.04
C LEU A 49 13.20 1.64 -15.65
N PHE A 50 14.19 1.10 -14.92
CA PHE A 50 13.92 0.61 -13.56
C PHE A 50 13.30 1.69 -12.65
N SER A 51 13.78 2.93 -12.78
CA SER A 51 13.33 4.07 -11.99
C SER A 51 11.95 4.61 -12.41
N SER A 52 11.45 4.28 -13.60
CA SER A 52 10.15 4.72 -14.11
C SER A 52 8.97 3.89 -13.59
N VAL A 53 9.22 2.97 -12.64
CA VAL A 53 8.19 2.14 -12.03
C VAL A 53 7.00 2.97 -11.53
N THR A 54 5.80 2.56 -11.89
CA THR A 54 4.56 3.19 -11.42
C THR A 54 3.56 2.15 -10.92
N VAL A 55 2.59 2.61 -10.13
CA VAL A 55 1.47 1.76 -9.69
C VAL A 55 0.46 1.66 -10.84
N ASP A 56 0.02 0.45 -11.14
CA ASP A 56 -1.02 0.21 -12.15
C ASP A 56 -2.37 0.86 -11.76
N THR A 57 -3.21 1.11 -12.75
CA THR A 57 -4.58 1.60 -12.57
C THR A 57 -5.35 0.68 -11.61
N GLY A 58 -5.81 1.24 -10.50
CA GLY A 58 -6.54 0.48 -9.49
C GLY A 58 -5.64 -0.23 -8.46
N GLY A 59 -4.32 -0.16 -8.59
CA GLY A 59 -3.37 -0.66 -7.59
C GLY A 59 -3.21 -2.19 -7.57
N HIS A 60 -3.51 -2.85 -8.68
CA HIS A 60 -3.42 -4.31 -8.84
C HIS A 60 -1.99 -4.83 -9.05
N GLY A 61 -1.05 -3.92 -9.23
CA GLY A 61 0.35 -4.22 -9.44
C GLY A 61 1.16 -2.96 -9.67
N ILE A 62 2.36 -3.15 -10.21
CA ILE A 62 3.24 -2.10 -10.69
C ILE A 62 3.58 -2.38 -12.15
N ILE A 63 3.87 -1.31 -12.89
CA ILE A 63 4.17 -1.38 -14.31
C ILE A 63 5.37 -0.48 -14.63
N TRP A 64 6.23 -0.97 -15.52
CA TRP A 64 7.31 -0.19 -16.13
C TRP A 64 6.96 0.19 -17.56
N ASN A 65 6.40 -0.75 -18.32
CA ASN A 65 5.94 -0.61 -19.70
C ASN A 65 4.96 -1.74 -20.04
N ASP A 66 4.54 -1.81 -21.31
CA ASP A 66 3.56 -2.79 -21.80
C ASP A 66 4.00 -4.27 -21.67
N ASP A 67 5.31 -4.52 -21.54
CA ASP A 67 5.89 -5.86 -21.50
C ASP A 67 6.36 -6.28 -20.09
N ILE A 68 6.45 -5.33 -19.15
CA ILE A 68 7.07 -5.53 -17.84
C ILE A 68 6.18 -4.94 -16.75
N ASP A 69 5.47 -5.84 -16.06
CA ASP A 69 4.64 -5.57 -14.90
C ASP A 69 4.85 -6.63 -13.79
N LEU A 70 4.45 -6.30 -12.57
CA LEU A 70 4.39 -7.24 -11.46
C LEU A 70 3.06 -7.08 -10.70
N SER A 71 2.38 -8.21 -10.47
CA SER A 71 1.14 -8.22 -9.69
C SER A 71 1.38 -7.85 -8.22
N CYS A 72 0.35 -7.27 -7.58
CA CYS A 72 0.39 -6.94 -6.15
C CYS A 72 0.62 -8.18 -5.26
N ASN A 73 0.12 -9.36 -5.65
CA ASN A 73 0.32 -10.59 -4.89
C ASN A 73 1.78 -11.04 -4.92
N GLU A 74 2.44 -10.98 -6.09
CA GLU A 74 3.88 -11.28 -6.21
C GLU A 74 4.70 -10.36 -5.29
N LEU A 75 4.42 -9.06 -5.32
CA LEU A 75 5.10 -8.08 -4.46
C LEU A 75 4.82 -8.32 -2.97
N PHE A 76 3.60 -8.73 -2.64
CA PHE A 76 3.20 -8.95 -1.25
C PHE A 76 3.80 -10.25 -0.68
N GLU A 77 3.70 -11.35 -1.42
CA GLU A 77 4.11 -12.68 -0.97
C GLU A 77 5.64 -12.82 -0.91
N ASN A 78 6.34 -12.28 -1.91
CA ASN A 78 7.80 -12.41 -2.02
C ASN A 78 8.58 -11.17 -1.52
N GLY A 79 7.88 -10.10 -1.13
CA GLY A 79 8.48 -8.92 -0.53
C GLY A 79 8.76 -9.08 0.97
N GLU A 80 9.92 -8.60 1.42
CA GLU A 80 10.27 -8.55 2.84
C GLU A 80 9.54 -7.41 3.54
N THR A 81 8.79 -7.71 4.59
CA THR A 81 8.09 -6.68 5.38
C THR A 81 9.11 -5.88 6.18
N ILE A 82 9.12 -4.56 5.96
CA ILE A 82 9.93 -3.63 6.75
C ILE A 82 9.04 -2.74 7.60
N ARG A 83 9.61 -2.11 8.62
CA ARG A 83 8.93 -1.06 9.39
C ARG A 83 9.35 0.31 8.88
N THR A 84 8.37 1.16 8.60
CA THR A 84 8.55 2.56 8.26
C THR A 84 7.77 3.44 9.24
N PRO A 85 8.16 4.72 9.41
CA PRO A 85 7.39 5.66 10.23
C PRO A 85 5.96 5.93 9.73
N PHE A 86 5.65 5.58 8.47
CA PHE A 86 4.34 5.78 7.87
C PHE A 86 3.47 4.52 7.89
N ASP A 87 4.02 3.39 8.35
CA ASP A 87 3.24 2.16 8.50
C ASP A 87 2.16 2.34 9.56
N GLY A 88 1.06 1.64 9.38
CA GLY A 88 -0.11 1.74 10.21
C GLY A 88 -0.89 3.04 10.04
N LEU A 89 -0.51 3.95 9.13
CA LEU A 89 -1.29 5.12 8.76
C LEU A 89 -1.92 4.91 7.38
N ILE A 90 -3.25 4.99 7.30
CA ILE A 90 -3.99 4.75 6.06
C ILE A 90 -5.00 5.85 5.80
N ALA A 91 -5.36 6.06 4.52
CA ALA A 91 -6.41 7.00 4.16
C ALA A 91 -7.77 6.50 4.66
N PHE A 92 -8.70 7.42 4.94
CA PHE A 92 -10.09 7.06 5.22
C PHE A 92 -10.71 6.18 4.14
N THR A 93 -10.41 6.43 2.87
CA THR A 93 -10.90 5.62 1.75
C THR A 93 -10.39 4.19 1.82
N ASP A 94 -9.12 3.99 2.18
CA ASP A 94 -8.54 2.66 2.31
C ASP A 94 -9.08 1.96 3.57
N ALA A 95 -9.19 2.67 4.69
CA ALA A 95 -9.76 2.15 5.94
C ALA A 95 -11.22 1.71 5.76
N THR A 96 -12.04 2.52 5.11
CA THR A 96 -13.44 2.20 4.87
C THR A 96 -13.60 0.99 3.94
N GLN A 97 -12.75 0.88 2.91
CA GLN A 97 -12.73 -0.29 2.05
C GLN A 97 -12.30 -1.56 2.81
N LEU A 98 -11.26 -1.48 3.64
CA LEU A 98 -10.72 -2.63 4.39
C LEU A 98 -11.68 -3.13 5.50
N TRP A 99 -12.41 -2.22 6.14
CA TRP A 99 -13.35 -2.55 7.22
C TRP A 99 -14.81 -2.64 6.77
N GLY A 100 -15.12 -2.43 5.48
CA GLY A 100 -16.50 -2.43 4.98
C GLY A 100 -17.37 -1.31 5.58
N LEU A 101 -16.77 -0.16 5.87
CA LEU A 101 -17.45 1.00 6.47
C LEU A 101 -17.67 2.11 5.43
N ASN A 102 -18.37 3.17 5.83
CA ASN A 102 -18.50 4.40 5.05
C ASN A 102 -17.68 5.53 5.69
N GLU A 103 -17.21 6.49 4.89
CA GLU A 103 -16.47 7.64 5.44
C GLU A 103 -17.28 8.44 6.46
N SER A 104 -18.60 8.53 6.28
CA SER A 104 -19.50 9.20 7.20
C SER A 104 -19.47 8.56 8.60
N THR A 105 -19.28 7.24 8.68
CA THR A 105 -19.13 6.50 9.95
C THR A 105 -17.88 6.96 10.69
N LEU A 106 -16.73 7.03 10.01
CA LEU A 106 -15.48 7.46 10.63
C LEU A 106 -15.53 8.93 11.06
N ARG A 107 -16.13 9.81 10.24
CA ARG A 107 -16.31 11.22 10.60
C ARG A 107 -17.20 11.39 11.83
N LYS A 108 -18.32 10.64 11.91
CA LYS A 108 -19.19 10.63 13.09
C LYS A 108 -18.47 10.08 14.32
N ALA A 109 -17.66 9.03 14.17
CA ALA A 109 -16.87 8.47 15.26
C ALA A 109 -15.88 9.49 15.83
N ILE A 110 -15.33 10.39 15.01
CA ILE A 110 -14.55 11.54 15.50
C ILE A 110 -15.45 12.51 16.27
N SER A 111 -16.59 12.91 15.70
CA SER A 111 -17.51 13.86 16.34
C SER A 111 -18.05 13.38 17.70
N TYR A 112 -18.25 12.06 17.86
CA TYR A 112 -18.72 11.46 19.10
C TYR A 112 -17.58 11.11 20.08
N GLY A 113 -16.33 11.37 19.73
CA GLY A 113 -15.17 11.09 20.59
C GLY A 113 -14.75 9.62 20.65
N LYS A 114 -15.33 8.75 19.81
CA LYS A 114 -14.89 7.36 19.65
C LYS A 114 -13.51 7.28 19.00
N LEU A 115 -13.21 8.20 18.07
CA LEU A 115 -11.89 8.41 17.50
C LEU A 115 -11.38 9.80 17.88
N VAL A 116 -10.16 9.90 18.37
CA VAL A 116 -9.58 11.18 18.82
C VAL A 116 -8.84 11.87 17.67
N ASN A 117 -9.28 13.08 17.29
CA ASN A 117 -8.59 13.88 16.27
C ASN A 117 -7.19 14.33 16.77
N GLY A 118 -6.16 14.14 15.96
CA GLY A 118 -4.76 14.38 16.30
C GLY A 118 -4.05 13.20 16.99
N VAL A 119 -4.78 12.13 17.33
CA VAL A 119 -4.21 10.93 17.97
C VAL A 119 -4.52 9.69 17.12
N ASP A 120 -5.81 9.42 16.88
CA ASP A 120 -6.27 8.27 16.09
C ASP A 120 -6.41 8.62 14.61
N ALA A 121 -6.88 9.83 14.31
CA ALA A 121 -7.11 10.32 12.97
C ALA A 121 -6.70 11.79 12.84
N CYS A 122 -6.25 12.20 11.67
CA CYS A 122 -5.89 13.59 11.39
C CYS A 122 -6.21 13.95 9.94
N LYS A 123 -6.58 15.22 9.70
CA LYS A 123 -6.86 15.73 8.35
C LYS A 123 -5.62 16.43 7.80
N TYR A 124 -5.10 15.94 6.67
CA TYR A 124 -4.01 16.56 5.92
C TYR A 124 -4.53 17.06 4.57
N GLY A 125 -4.64 18.38 4.43
CA GLY A 125 -5.24 19.00 3.25
C GLY A 125 -6.69 18.57 3.06
N LYS A 126 -6.97 17.86 1.96
CA LYS A 126 -8.31 17.35 1.64
C LYS A 126 -8.58 15.95 2.18
N GLN A 127 -7.54 15.20 2.57
CA GLN A 127 -7.63 13.80 2.93
C GLN A 127 -7.59 13.61 4.45
N TRP A 128 -8.32 12.62 4.93
CA TRP A 128 -8.18 12.14 6.30
C TRP A 128 -7.29 10.90 6.32
N VAL A 129 -6.40 10.87 7.31
CA VAL A 129 -5.55 9.72 7.65
C VAL A 129 -6.00 9.19 9.00
N ILE A 130 -5.98 7.87 9.16
CA ILE A 130 -6.34 7.16 10.38
C ILE A 130 -5.31 6.08 10.69
N SER A 131 -5.07 5.82 11.97
CA SER A 131 -4.23 4.71 12.37
C SER A 131 -4.98 3.38 12.26
N THR A 132 -4.31 2.36 11.73
CA THR A 132 -4.79 0.99 11.70
C THR A 132 -5.04 0.44 13.10
N GLU A 133 -4.25 0.86 14.09
CA GLU A 133 -4.44 0.47 15.49
C GLU A 133 -5.74 1.04 16.07
N ALA A 134 -6.10 2.30 15.78
CA ALA A 134 -7.39 2.85 16.16
C ALA A 134 -8.54 2.12 15.45
N MET A 135 -8.38 1.80 14.16
CA MET A 135 -9.37 1.01 13.44
C MET A 135 -9.57 -0.37 14.07
N LYS A 136 -8.48 -1.07 14.42
CA LYS A 136 -8.54 -2.37 15.11
C LYS A 136 -9.20 -2.28 16.48
N ARG A 137 -8.86 -1.25 17.25
CA ARG A 137 -9.42 -1.00 18.58
C ARG A 137 -10.94 -0.77 18.53
N GLU A 138 -11.39 0.03 17.57
CA GLU A 138 -12.78 0.49 17.49
C GLU A 138 -13.70 -0.39 16.63
N TYR A 139 -13.14 -1.16 15.70
CA TYR A 139 -13.88 -1.91 14.67
C TYR A 139 -13.35 -3.34 14.43
N GLY A 140 -12.36 -3.83 15.20
CA GLY A 140 -11.81 -5.17 15.04
C GLY A 140 -10.86 -5.34 13.85
N LEU A 141 -10.51 -6.59 13.51
CA LEU A 141 -9.63 -6.86 12.37
C LEU A 141 -10.31 -6.53 11.03
N PRO A 142 -9.56 -6.04 10.03
CA PRO A 142 -10.10 -5.78 8.70
C PRO A 142 -10.59 -7.09 8.06
N GLY A 143 -11.74 -7.05 7.42
CA GLY A 143 -12.37 -8.21 6.81
C GLY A 143 -13.72 -7.86 6.19
N PRO A 144 -14.16 -8.60 5.16
CA PRO A 144 -15.47 -8.40 4.57
C PRO A 144 -16.54 -8.77 5.61
N ASN A 145 -17.19 -7.73 6.15
CA ASN A 145 -18.34 -7.73 7.07
C ASN A 145 -18.07 -8.09 8.54
N GLN A 146 -18.13 -7.07 9.40
CA GLN A 146 -18.98 -7.15 10.58
C GLN A 146 -20.29 -6.42 10.23
N GLN A 147 -21.32 -7.17 9.85
CA GLN A 147 -22.71 -6.69 9.82
C GLN A 147 -23.21 -6.47 11.24
#